data_AF-A0A7T5REB8-F1
#
_entry.id   AF-A0A7T5REB8-F1
#
_cell.length_a   1.000
_cell.length_b   1.000
_cell.length_c   1.000
_cell.angle_alpha   90.00
_cell.angle_beta   90.00
_cell.angle_gamma   90.00
#
_symmetry.space_group_name_H-M   'P 1'
#
loop_
_entity.id
_entity.type
_entity.pdbx_description
1 polymer ?
#
loop_
_entity_poly.entity_id
_entity_poly.type
_entity_poly.pdbx_seq_one_letter_code
_entity_poly.pdbx_strand_id
1 'polypeptide(L)'
;MSPVSKKGVTLLLAVFISTIALALGLGIFTIIFGELGIAGTAKESLVALYAADSGVECALYWDIKRQAFSTSTSNSISCAGNTVTVGGSALSVFDLNFSNDSCAHMRVQKAGSETIITSLGENVACGASSPRTVQRGLEVKY
;
A
#
# COMPACT_ATOMS: atom_id res chain seq x y z
N MET A 1 -51.06 26.94 -47.68
CA MET A 1 -49.98 26.57 -46.75
C MET A 1 -50.54 26.56 -45.34
N SER A 2 -50.95 25.39 -44.83
CA SER A 2 -51.42 25.24 -43.44
C SER A 2 -50.22 25.28 -42.48
N PRO A 3 -50.34 25.93 -41.31
CA PRO A 3 -49.24 26.05 -40.37
C PRO A 3 -48.91 24.68 -39.77
N VAL A 4 -47.70 24.19 -40.00
CA VAL A 4 -47.19 22.95 -39.39
C VAL A 4 -47.22 23.10 -37.86
N SER A 5 -47.83 22.14 -37.16
CA SER A 5 -47.89 22.11 -35.70
C SER A 5 -46.47 22.00 -35.10
N LYS A 6 -45.89 23.14 -34.71
CA LYS A 6 -44.53 23.24 -34.18
C LYS A 6 -44.35 22.59 -32.80
N LYS A 7 -45.45 22.35 -32.07
CA LYS A 7 -45.43 21.86 -30.67
C LYS A 7 -44.98 20.39 -30.54
N GLY A 8 -45.33 19.54 -31.51
CA GLY A 8 -44.95 18.11 -31.48
C GLY A 8 -43.46 17.88 -31.72
N VAL A 9 -42.86 18.65 -32.63
CA VAL A 9 -41.42 18.56 -32.96
C VAL A 9 -40.57 19.06 -31.79
N THR A 10 -40.98 20.13 -31.10
CA THR A 10 -40.26 20.65 -29.92
C THR A 10 -40.25 19.66 -28.76
N LEU A 11 -41.35 18.94 -28.51
CA LEU A 11 -41.40 17.91 -27.45
C LEU A 11 -40.42 16.77 -27.73
N LEU A 12 -40.40 16.27 -28.97
CA LEU A 12 -39.52 15.16 -29.36
C LEU A 12 -38.03 15.56 -29.26
N LEU A 13 -37.69 16.79 -29.69
CA LEU A 13 -36.34 17.33 -29.54
C LEU A 13 -35.93 17.48 -28.07
N ALA A 14 -36.82 17.97 -27.21
CA ALA A 14 -36.55 18.11 -25.78
C ALA A 14 -36.30 16.76 -25.10
N VAL A 15 -37.10 15.74 -25.43
CA VAL A 15 -36.91 14.38 -24.93
C VAL A 15 -35.57 13.81 -25.42
N PHE A 16 -35.23 14.00 -26.69
CA PHE A 16 -33.98 13.52 -27.26
C PHE A 16 -32.73 14.14 -26.61
N ILE A 17 -32.74 15.45 -26.37
CA ILE A 17 -31.64 16.12 -25.67
C ILE A 17 -31.56 15.62 -24.22
N SER A 18 -32.70 15.42 -23.56
CA SER A 18 -32.76 14.92 -22.18
C SER A 18 -32.22 13.50 -22.04
N THR A 19 -32.53 12.61 -23.00
CA THR A 19 -32.02 11.23 -22.98
C THR A 19 -30.53 11.18 -23.24
N ILE A 20 -30.00 12.01 -24.15
CA ILE A 20 -28.54 12.12 -24.38
C ILE A 20 -27.86 12.64 -23.11
N ALA A 21 -28.38 13.71 -22.50
CA ALA A 21 -27.83 14.28 -21.27
C ALA A 21 -27.84 13.24 -20.13
N LEU A 22 -28.92 12.48 -19.99
CA LEU A 22 -29.03 11.41 -18.99
C LEU A 22 -28.04 10.27 -19.26
N ALA A 23 -27.90 9.84 -20.52
CA ALA A 23 -26.97 8.78 -20.90
C ALA A 23 -25.51 9.17 -20.61
N LEU A 24 -25.14 10.42 -20.88
CA LEU A 24 -23.82 10.95 -20.53
C LEU A 24 -23.62 11.01 -19.01
N GLY A 25 -24.62 11.49 -18.27
CA GLY A 25 -24.57 11.53 -16.80
C GLY A 25 -24.38 10.15 -16.16
N LEU A 26 -25.12 9.15 -16.64
CA LEU A 26 -24.99 7.77 -16.18
C LEU A 26 -23.64 7.16 -16.57
N GLY A 27 -23.13 7.46 -17.77
CA GLY A 27 -21.80 7.01 -18.20
C GLY A 27 -20.67 7.57 -17.33
N ILE A 28 -20.74 8.86 -16.95
CA ILE A 28 -19.75 9.46 -16.05
C ILE A 28 -19.87 8.86 -14.64
N PHE A 29 -21.10 8.64 -14.16
CA PHE A 29 -21.35 8.05 -12.86
C PHE A 29 -20.71 6.67 -12.72
N THR A 30 -20.86 5.78 -13.71
CA THR A 30 -20.28 4.43 -13.62
C THR A 30 -18.74 4.45 -13.59
N ILE A 31 -18.10 5.39 -14.29
CA ILE A 31 -16.65 5.58 -14.25
C ILE A 31 -16.21 5.99 -12.84
N ILE A 32 -16.84 7.03 -12.27
CA ILE A 32 -16.51 7.52 -10.92
C ILE A 32 -16.67 6.41 -9.87
N PHE A 33 -17.73 5.61 -9.98
CA PHE A 33 -17.95 4.48 -9.05
C PHE A 33 -16.84 3.44 -9.13
N GLY A 34 -16.30 3.16 -10.32
CA GLY A 34 -15.14 2.29 -10.48
C GLY A 34 -13.87 2.88 -9.85
N GLU A 35 -13.60 4.16 -10.11
CA GLU A 35 -12.42 4.87 -9.59
C GLU A 35 -12.40 4.93 -8.06
N LEU A 36 -13.55 5.14 -7.41
CA LEU A 36 -13.64 5.14 -5.95
C LEU A 36 -13.20 3.79 -5.33
N GLY A 37 -13.52 2.68 -5.99
CA GLY A 37 -13.08 1.35 -5.55
C GLY A 37 -11.56 1.19 -5.64
N ILE A 38 -10.97 1.66 -6.74
CA ILE A 38 -9.51 1.63 -6.97
C ILE A 38 -8.78 2.58 -6.00
N ALA A 39 -9.35 3.75 -5.71
CA ALA A 39 -8.78 4.70 -4.78
C ALA A 39 -8.65 4.10 -3.36
N GLY A 40 -9.61 3.29 -2.93
CA GLY A 40 -9.54 2.55 -1.67
C GLY A 40 -8.34 1.61 -1.60
N THR A 41 -8.12 0.78 -2.63
CA THR A 41 -6.99 -0.16 -2.65
C THR A 41 -5.64 0.54 -2.83
N ALA A 42 -5.60 1.67 -3.52
CA ALA A 42 -4.43 2.53 -3.64
C ALA A 42 -4.01 3.10 -2.27
N LYS A 43 -4.98 3.57 -1.47
CA LYS A 43 -4.71 4.04 -0.10
C LYS A 43 -4.10 2.94 0.77
N GLU A 44 -4.69 1.75 0.78
CA GLU A 44 -4.15 0.61 1.55
C GLU A 44 -2.76 0.20 1.07
N SER A 45 -2.47 0.34 -0.22
CA SER A 45 -1.13 0.12 -0.78
C SER A 45 -0.11 1.11 -0.25
N LEU A 46 -0.49 2.38 -0.05
CA LEU A 46 0.41 3.40 0.51
C LEU A 46 0.72 3.10 1.98
N VAL A 47 -0.26 2.64 2.75
CA VAL A 47 -0.05 2.22 4.15
C VAL A 47 0.95 1.07 4.22
N ALA A 48 0.74 0.02 3.42
CA ALA A 48 1.64 -1.12 3.36
C ALA A 48 3.06 -0.72 2.90
N LEU A 49 3.18 0.15 1.90
CA LEU A 49 4.48 0.62 1.43
C LEU A 49 5.21 1.46 2.48
N TYR A 50 4.49 2.35 3.18
CA TYR A 50 5.05 3.17 4.25
C TYR A 50 5.55 2.33 5.43
N ALA A 51 4.82 1.26 5.77
CA ALA A 51 5.26 0.29 6.77
C ALA A 51 6.54 -0.42 6.33
N ALA A 52 6.62 -0.86 5.07
CA ALA A 52 7.81 -1.49 4.51
C ALA A 52 9.03 -0.54 4.54
N ASP A 53 8.84 0.71 4.10
CA ASP A 53 9.89 1.73 4.07
C ASP A 53 10.43 2.03 5.47
N SER A 54 9.54 2.24 6.43
CA SER A 54 9.89 2.45 7.83
C SER A 54 10.68 1.27 8.41
N GLY A 55 10.34 0.05 8.01
CA GLY A 55 11.07 -1.16 8.40
C GLY A 55 12.48 -1.24 7.80
N VAL A 56 12.61 -1.00 6.49
CA VAL A 56 13.92 -0.93 5.81
C VAL A 56 14.81 0.11 6.45
N GLU A 57 14.33 1.34 6.63
CA GLU A 57 15.11 2.44 7.21
C GLU A 57 15.60 2.10 8.62
N CYS A 58 14.79 1.41 9.43
CA CYS A 58 15.23 0.99 10.75
C CYS A 58 16.34 -0.07 10.68
N ALA A 59 16.16 -1.11 9.86
CA ALA A 59 17.18 -2.14 9.70
C ALA A 59 18.47 -1.58 9.11
N LEU A 60 18.36 -0.72 8.09
CA LEU A 60 19.50 -0.07 7.44
C LEU A 60 20.28 0.83 8.41
N TYR A 61 19.59 1.61 9.23
CA TYR A 61 20.22 2.44 10.26
C TYR A 61 21.03 1.58 11.24
N TRP A 62 20.41 0.53 11.80
CA TRP A 62 21.06 -0.34 12.78
C TRP A 62 22.18 -1.18 12.18
N ASP A 63 22.10 -1.53 10.89
CA ASP A 63 23.19 -2.21 10.22
C ASP A 63 24.37 -1.26 9.95
N ILE A 64 24.13 -0.13 9.26
CA ILE A 64 25.21 0.76 8.82
C ILE A 64 25.85 1.48 10.00
N LYS A 65 25.05 2.06 10.91
CA LYS A 65 25.58 2.91 12.00
C LYS A 65 26.04 2.13 13.22
N ARG A 66 25.46 0.96 13.47
CA ARG A 66 25.67 0.21 14.72
C ARG A 66 26.19 -1.21 14.50
N GLN A 67 26.23 -1.71 13.25
CA GLN A 67 26.67 -3.07 12.91
C GLN A 67 25.92 -4.14 13.72
N ALA A 68 24.65 -3.89 14.03
CA ALA A 68 23.87 -4.71 14.95
C ALA A 68 23.52 -6.10 14.40
N PHE A 69 23.55 -6.28 13.08
CA PHE A 69 23.25 -7.54 12.39
C PHE A 69 24.52 -8.37 12.10
N SER A 70 25.55 -8.26 12.95
CA SER A 70 26.73 -9.12 12.87
C SER A 70 26.35 -10.60 12.99
N THR A 71 27.00 -11.48 12.22
CA THR A 71 26.72 -12.92 12.25
C THR A 71 27.28 -13.63 13.49
N SER A 72 28.16 -12.98 14.26
CA SER A 72 28.85 -13.56 15.41
C SER A 72 28.32 -13.09 16.76
N THR A 73 27.58 -11.97 16.80
CA THR A 73 27.11 -11.35 18.05
C THR A 73 25.67 -10.93 17.93
N SER A 74 24.87 -11.27 18.95
CA SER A 74 23.49 -10.81 19.05
C SER A 74 23.43 -9.44 19.71
N ASN A 75 22.57 -8.58 19.19
CA ASN A 75 22.32 -7.21 19.66
C ASN A 75 20.81 -7.00 19.85
N SER A 76 20.44 -6.09 20.74
CA SER A 76 19.06 -5.61 20.86
C SER A 76 18.90 -4.28 20.11
N ILE A 77 18.00 -4.23 19.14
CA ILE A 77 17.65 -3.00 18.42
C ILE A 77 16.25 -2.55 18.80
N SER A 78 16.00 -1.24 18.69
CA SER A 78 14.68 -0.64 18.91
C SER A 78 14.18 0.04 17.65
N CYS A 79 13.00 -0.37 17.18
CA CYS A 79 12.34 0.10 15.97
C CYS A 79 10.84 0.28 16.25
N ALA A 80 10.29 1.46 15.97
CA ALA A 80 8.86 1.75 16.18
C ALA A 80 8.35 1.43 17.61
N GLY A 81 9.20 1.58 18.63
CA GLY A 81 8.89 1.22 20.01
C GLY A 81 9.00 -0.27 20.35
N ASN A 82 9.26 -1.13 19.36
CA ASN A 82 9.51 -2.56 19.55
C ASN A 82 11.00 -2.80 19.77
N THR A 83 11.34 -3.54 20.83
CA THR A 83 12.72 -4.01 21.05
C THR A 83 12.83 -5.45 20.59
N VAL A 84 13.75 -5.72 19.66
CA VAL A 84 13.95 -7.04 19.06
C VAL A 84 15.43 -7.43 19.12
N THR A 85 15.69 -8.73 19.33
CA THR A 85 17.04 -9.29 19.30
C THR A 85 17.38 -9.70 17.87
N VAL A 86 18.51 -9.23 17.37
CA VAL A 86 19.00 -9.44 16.00
C VAL A 86 20.48 -9.81 16.02
N GLY A 87 21.01 -10.27 14.88
CA GLY A 87 22.40 -10.72 14.79
C GLY A 87 22.67 -12.03 15.53
N GLY A 88 23.93 -12.45 15.55
CA GLY A 88 24.37 -13.78 16.03
C GLY A 88 24.07 -14.91 15.04
N SER A 89 23.55 -14.57 13.87
CA SER A 89 23.23 -15.49 12.77
C SER A 89 23.33 -14.76 11.43
N ALA A 90 23.52 -15.51 10.35
CA ALA A 90 23.47 -14.98 8.98
C ALA A 90 22.08 -14.46 8.58
N LEU A 91 21.03 -14.83 9.31
CA LEU A 91 19.66 -14.42 9.06
C LEU A 91 19.01 -13.91 10.35
N SER A 92 18.50 -12.69 10.32
CA SER A 92 17.64 -12.11 11.35
C SER A 92 16.25 -11.87 10.78
N VAL A 93 15.22 -12.40 11.43
CA VAL A 93 13.81 -12.21 11.04
C VAL A 93 13.07 -11.66 12.24
N PHE A 94 12.31 -10.59 12.04
CA PHE A 94 11.52 -9.97 13.10
C PHE A 94 10.37 -9.16 12.50
N ASP A 95 9.36 -8.90 13.31
CA ASP A 95 8.18 -8.14 12.92
C ASP A 95 8.14 -6.79 13.62
N LEU A 96 7.70 -5.77 12.90
CA LEU A 96 7.45 -4.44 13.43
C LEU A 96 5.96 -4.15 13.32
N ASN A 97 5.29 -3.98 14.46
CA ASN A 97 3.93 -3.46 14.51
C ASN A 97 3.98 -1.95 14.71
N PHE A 98 3.19 -1.22 13.91
CA PHE A 98 3.06 0.22 13.99
C PHE A 98 1.76 0.62 14.70
N SER A 99 1.69 1.86 15.18
CA SER A 99 0.53 2.39 15.94
C SER A 99 -0.76 2.51 15.15
N ASN A 100 -0.69 2.45 13.82
CA ASN A 100 -1.81 2.55 12.89
C ASN A 100 -2.33 1.17 12.43
N ASP A 101 -2.04 0.12 13.20
CA ASP A 101 -2.37 -1.28 12.90
C ASP A 101 -1.78 -1.81 11.59
N SER A 102 -0.80 -1.12 10.97
CA SER A 102 0.01 -1.70 9.90
C SER A 102 1.23 -2.40 10.48
N CYS A 103 1.88 -3.22 9.67
CA CYS A 103 3.05 -3.95 10.13
C CYS A 103 4.10 -4.12 9.03
N ALA A 104 5.33 -4.48 9.41
CA ALA A 104 6.38 -4.86 8.48
C ALA A 104 7.11 -6.12 8.94
N HIS A 105 7.12 -7.13 8.08
CA HIS A 105 7.92 -8.33 8.21
C HIS A 105 9.34 -8.06 7.71
N MET A 106 10.31 -8.11 8.62
CA MET A 106 11.70 -7.81 8.33
C MET A 106 12.51 -9.09 8.17
N ARG A 107 13.36 -9.09 7.14
CA ARG A 107 14.37 -10.12 6.91
C ARG A 107 15.70 -9.45 6.58
N VAL A 108 16.67 -9.60 7.46
CA VAL A 108 18.04 -9.13 7.25
C VAL A 108 18.95 -10.33 7.09
N GLN A 109 19.55 -10.46 5.92
CA GLN A 109 20.43 -11.57 5.56
C GLN A 109 21.84 -11.06 5.27
N LYS A 110 22.83 -11.64 5.95
CA LYS A 110 24.26 -11.43 5.71
C LYS A 110 24.80 -12.62 4.91
N ALA A 111 25.19 -12.39 3.67
CA ALA A 111 25.73 -13.40 2.75
C ALA A 111 27.16 -13.02 2.33
N GLY A 112 28.14 -13.38 3.16
CA GLY A 112 29.54 -13.00 2.92
C GLY A 112 29.73 -11.49 3.05
N SER A 113 30.05 -10.82 1.94
CA SER A 113 30.18 -9.36 1.88
C SER A 113 28.86 -8.64 1.55
N GLU A 114 27.83 -9.37 1.13
CA GLU A 114 26.54 -8.79 0.73
C GLU A 114 25.58 -8.78 1.93
N THR A 115 24.87 -7.67 2.11
CA THR A 115 23.75 -7.53 3.04
C THR A 115 22.48 -7.33 2.24
N ILE A 116 21.49 -8.19 2.48
CA ILE A 116 20.17 -8.13 1.88
C ILE A 116 19.16 -7.81 2.97
N ILE A 117 18.52 -6.65 2.87
CA ILE A 117 17.44 -6.23 3.76
C ILE A 117 16.15 -6.28 2.95
N THR A 118 15.24 -7.16 3.34
CA THR A 118 13.88 -7.24 2.79
C THR A 118 12.90 -6.80 3.87
N SER A 119 12.02 -5.86 3.52
CA SER A 119 10.87 -5.49 4.34
C SER A 119 9.60 -5.74 3.55
N LEU A 120 8.65 -6.46 4.14
CA LEU A 120 7.33 -6.69 3.59
C LEU A 120 6.29 -6.04 4.51
N GLY A 121 5.78 -4.88 4.10
CA GLY A 121 4.77 -4.15 4.83
C GLY A 121 3.35 -4.60 4.47
N GLU A 122 2.48 -4.60 5.47
CA GLU A 122 1.06 -4.93 5.37
C GLU A 122 0.21 -3.80 5.94
N ASN A 123 -0.99 -3.58 5.39
CA ASN A 123 -1.95 -2.61 5.91
C ASN A 123 -2.69 -3.09 7.18
N VAL A 124 -2.33 -4.27 7.70
CA VAL A 124 -2.87 -4.87 8.92
C VAL A 124 -1.74 -5.29 9.84
N ALA A 125 -2.07 -5.61 11.09
CA ALA A 125 -1.08 -5.99 12.10
C ALA A 125 -0.45 -7.34 11.73
N CYS A 126 0.79 -7.56 12.14
CA CYS A 126 1.52 -8.77 11.77
C CYS A 126 0.80 -10.01 12.34
N GLY A 127 0.48 -10.96 11.48
CA GLY A 127 -0.29 -12.15 11.82
C GLY A 127 -1.80 -11.96 11.89
N ALA A 128 -2.33 -10.76 11.62
CA ALA A 128 -3.77 -10.56 11.48
C ALA A 128 -4.29 -11.19 10.18
N SER A 129 -5.45 -11.84 10.24
CA SER A 129 -6.13 -12.38 9.06
C SER A 129 -7.21 -11.41 8.60
N SER A 130 -7.04 -10.81 7.42
CA SER A 130 -8.05 -9.94 6.79
C SER A 130 -8.22 -10.30 5.31
N PRO A 131 -9.46 -10.40 4.80
CA PRO A 131 -9.70 -10.58 3.37
C PRO A 131 -9.32 -9.34 2.54
N ARG A 132 -8.94 -8.23 3.20
CA ARG A 132 -8.51 -6.97 2.58
C ARG A 132 -7.05 -6.63 2.88
N THR A 133 -6.23 -7.64 3.18
CA THR A 133 -4.78 -7.44 3.35
C THR A 133 -4.16 -7.03 2.02
N VAL A 134 -3.41 -5.94 2.05
CA VAL A 134 -2.56 -5.45 0.97
C VAL A 134 -1.13 -5.50 1.47
N GLN A 135 -0.26 -6.10 0.68
CA GLN A 135 1.17 -6.21 0.98
C GLN A 135 2.00 -5.46 -0.06
N ARG A 136 3.04 -4.76 0.41
CA ARG A 136 4.06 -4.10 -0.42
C ARG A 136 5.42 -4.40 0.16
N GLY A 137 6.46 -4.44 -0.67
CA GLY A 137 7.79 -4.85 -0.23
C GLY A 137 8.88 -3.96 -0.80
N LEU A 138 9.95 -3.81 -0.03
CA LEU A 138 11.19 -3.16 -0.43
C LEU A 138 12.35 -4.10 -0.13
N GLU A 139 13.31 -4.14 -1.05
CA GLU A 139 14.54 -4.92 -0.91
C GLU A 139 15.73 -4.01 -1.20
N VAL A 140 16.68 -3.98 -0.27
CA VAL A 140 17.92 -3.22 -0.38
C VAL A 140 19.08 -4.21 -0.30
N LYS A 141 20.01 -4.10 -1.25
CA LYS A 141 21.22 -4.93 -1.34
C LYS A 141 22.45 -4.04 -1.43
N TYR A 142 23.46 -4.32 -0.62
CA TYR A 142 24.75 -3.62 -0.65
C TYR A 142 25.88 -4.49 -0.13
#